data_AF-A0A6G2DFX8-F1
#
_entry.id   AF-A0A6G2DFX8-F1
#
_cell.length_a   1.000
_cell.length_b   1.000
_cell.length_c   1.000
_cell.angle_alpha   90.00
_cell.angle_beta   90.00
_cell.angle_gamma   90.00
#
_symmetry.space_group_name_H-M   'P 1'
#
loop_
_entity.id
_entity.type
_entity.pdbx_description
1 polymer ?
#
loop_
_entity_poly.entity_id
_entity_poly.type
_entity_poly.pdbx_seq_one_letter_code
_entity_poly.pdbx_strand_id
1 'polypeptide(L)' 'MAFEKIIQLKNCRYDYTLSPSVKKFTLKDNTFFETKVGNYELTRLLEKVPNSGEGFQLKIIINKELT' A
#
# COMPACT_ATOMS: atom_id res chain seq x y z
N MET A 1 15.79 0.16 8.64
CA MET A 1 15.37 1.00 7.50
C MET A 1 13.84 1.11 7.54
N ALA A 2 13.24 2.19 7.05
CA ALA A 2 11.78 2.41 7.18
C ALA A 2 10.95 1.89 5.99
N PHE A 3 11.59 1.63 4.84
CA PHE A 3 10.97 1.08 3.64
C PHE A 3 11.68 -0.22 3.25
N GLU A 4 10.91 -1.20 2.79
CA GLU A 4 11.38 -2.52 2.40
C GLU A 4 10.77 -2.91 1.05
N LYS A 5 11.56 -3.61 0.22
CA LYS A 5 11.12 -4.08 -1.09
C LYS A 5 10.16 -5.26 -1.01
N ILE A 6 10.32 -6.08 0.03
CA ILE A 6 9.54 -7.29 0.27
C ILE A 6 8.95 -7.15 1.67
N ILE A 7 7.65 -7.34 1.81
CA ILE A 7 6.95 -7.29 3.09
C ILE A 7 6.18 -8.58 3.27
N GLN A 8 6.37 -9.21 4.42
CA GLN A 8 5.52 -10.31 4.90
C GLN A 8 4.59 -9.78 5.99
N LEU A 9 3.28 -9.87 5.76
CA LEU A 9 2.30 -9.51 6.79
C LEU A 9 2.26 -10.61 7.86
N LYS A 10 2.09 -10.21 9.13
CA LYS A 10 1.98 -11.18 10.24
C LYS A 10 0.84 -12.16 9.95
N ASN A 11 1.12 -13.45 10.13
CA ASN A 11 0.17 -14.55 9.88
C ASN A 11 -0.33 -14.64 8.43
N CYS A 12 0.38 -14.04 7.47
CA CYS A 12 0.12 -14.23 6.05
C CYS A 12 1.06 -15.29 5.47
N ARG A 13 0.54 -16.13 4.56
CA ARG A 13 1.33 -17.15 3.83
C ARG A 13 2.07 -16.57 2.62
N TYR A 14 1.81 -15.32 2.29
CA TYR A 14 2.32 -14.67 1.10
C TYR A 14 3.24 -13.51 1.46
N ASP A 15 4.29 -13.38 0.66
CA ASP A 15 5.18 -12.23 0.64
C ASP A 15 4.77 -11.33 -0.52
N TYR A 16 4.82 -10.03 -0.28
CA TYR A 16 4.50 -9.01 -1.28
C TYR A 16 5.76 -8.24 -1.64
N THR A 17 6.04 -8.17 -2.94
CA THR A 17 7.23 -7.48 -3.46
C THR A 17 6.83 -6.30 -4.31
N LEU A 18 7.49 -5.15 -4.11
CA LEU A 18 7.33 -4.00 -5.00
C LEU A 18 7.87 -4.35 -6.40
N SER A 19 7.04 -4.17 -7.42
CA SER A 19 7.45 -4.43 -8.80
C SER A 19 8.61 -3.51 -9.20
N PRO A 20 9.70 -4.03 -9.81
CA PRO A 20 10.82 -3.21 -10.26
C PRO A 20 10.43 -2.26 -11.41
N SER A 21 9.29 -2.49 -12.06
CA SER A 21 8.77 -1.66 -13.14
C SER A 21 7.57 -0.81 -12.70
N VAL A 22 7.40 -0.58 -11.39
CA VAL A 22 6.32 0.27 -10.87
C VAL A 22 6.40 1.68 -11.48
N LYS A 23 5.24 2.27 -11.78
CA LYS A 23 5.14 3.61 -12.37
C LYS A 23 4.26 4.50 -11.51
N LYS A 24 4.66 5.77 -11.38
CA LYS A 24 3.92 6.81 -10.66
C LYS A 24 2.44 6.85 -11.05
N PHE A 25 2.16 6.91 -12.35
CA PHE A 25 0.77 7.02 -12.84
C PHE A 25 -0.04 5.76 -12.56
N THR A 26 0.58 4.58 -12.65
CA THR A 26 -0.09 3.32 -12.27
C THR A 26 -0.51 3.31 -10.80
N LEU A 27 0.29 3.87 -9.88
CA LEU A 27 -0.12 4.01 -8.48
C LEU A 27 -1.34 4.94 -8.34
N LYS A 28 -1.34 6.08 -9.04
CA LYS A 28 -2.46 7.03 -9.03
C LYS A 28 -3.75 6.41 -9.61
N ASP A 29 -3.63 5.66 -10.71
CA ASP A 29 -4.74 4.94 -11.32
C ASP A 29 -5.31 3.87 -10.36
N ASN A 30 -4.44 3.28 -9.52
CA ASN A 30 -4.80 2.37 -8.43
C ASN A 30 -5.13 3.10 -7.12
N THR A 31 -5.58 4.36 -7.20
CA THR A 31 -6.12 5.16 -6.08
C THR A 31 -5.12 5.51 -4.97
N PHE A 32 -3.81 5.33 -5.19
CA PHE A 32 -2.82 5.90 -4.28
C PHE A 32 -2.81 7.42 -4.43
N PHE A 33 -2.78 8.13 -3.30
CA PHE A 33 -2.60 9.57 -3.29
C PHE A 33 -1.15 9.95 -2.97
N GLU A 34 -0.68 11.03 -3.58
CA GLU A 34 0.66 11.57 -3.32
C GLU A 34 0.61 12.44 -2.07
N THR A 35 1.35 12.06 -1.04
CA THR A 35 1.50 12.80 0.21
C THR A 35 2.30 14.10 -0.01
N LYS A 36 2.25 15.05 0.94
CA LYS A 36 3.02 16.30 0.86
C LYS A 36 4.53 16.10 0.70
N VAL A 37 5.06 14.98 1.20
CA VAL A 37 6.48 14.62 1.11
C VAL A 37 6.83 13.80 -0.13
N GLY A 38 5.85 13.53 -1.00
CA GLY A 38 6.03 12.87 -2.29
C GLY A 38 5.83 11.35 -2.28
N ASN A 39 5.63 10.72 -1.12
CA ASN A 39 5.33 9.29 -1.05
C ASN A 39 3.90 9.01 -1.54
N TYR A 40 3.66 7.78 -2.00
CA TYR A 40 2.35 7.34 -2.46
C TYR A 40 1.70 6.49 -1.37
N GLU A 41 0.50 6.85 -0.95
CA GLU A 41 -0.23 6.17 0.12
C GLU A 41 -1.58 5.64 -0.38
N LEU A 42 -1.89 4.40 0.01
CA LEU A 42 -3.21 3.81 -0.10
C LEU A 42 -3.66 3.38 1.30
N THR A 43 -4.82 3.87 1.71
CA THR A 43 -5.44 3.50 2.98
C THR A 43 -6.85 3.00 2.68
N ARG A 44 -7.17 1.78 3.11
CA ARG A 44 -8.47 1.15 2.88
C ARG A 44 -8.93 0.36 4.10
N LEU A 45 -10.18 0.55 4.49
CA LEU A 45 -10.80 -0.33 5.48
C LEU A 45 -11.17 -1.66 4.80
N LEU A 46 -10.65 -2.76 5.33
CA LEU A 46 -11.02 -4.11 4.90
C LEU A 46 -12.12 -4.60 5.83
N GLU A 47 -13.35 -4.31 5.42
CA GLU A 47 -14.55 -4.68 6.17
C GLU A 47 -14.82 -6.19 6.10
N LYS A 48 -15.27 -6.75 7.23
CA LYS A 48 -15.77 -8.13 7.26
C LYS A 48 -17.16 -8.24 6.61
N VAL A 49 -17.99 -7.24 6.85
CA VAL A 49 -19.34 -7.10 6.28
C VAL A 49 -19.41 -5.76 5.55
N PRO A 50 -19.86 -5.70 4.28
CA PRO A 50 -19.92 -4.45 3.53
C PRO A 50 -20.72 -3.36 4.24
N ASN A 51 -20.17 -2.14 4.30
CA ASN A 51 -20.77 -0.96 4.93
C ASN A 51 -21.01 -1.07 6.45
N SER A 52 -20.37 -2.02 7.13
CA SER A 52 -20.48 -2.17 8.60
C SER A 52 -19.60 -1.18 9.35
N GLY A 53 -18.54 -0.66 8.74
CA GLY A 53 -17.45 0.03 9.41
C GLY A 53 -16.56 -0.89 10.24
N GLU A 54 -16.86 -2.20 10.31
CA GLU A 54 -16.13 -3.17 11.11
C GLU A 54 -15.10 -3.93 10.26
N GLY A 55 -13.82 -3.67 10.54
CA GLY A 55 -12.71 -4.25 9.82
C GLY A 55 -11.37 -3.74 10.32
N PHE A 56 -10.30 -4.09 9.62
CA PHE A 56 -8.97 -3.54 9.89
C PHE A 56 -8.51 -2.64 8.75
N GLN A 57 -7.71 -1.65 9.07
CA GLN A 57 -7.18 -0.71 8.09
C GLN A 57 -5.95 -1.32 7.41
N LEU A 58 -6.02 -1.50 6.10
CA LEU A 58 -4.87 -1.74 5.26
C LEU A 58 -4.26 -0.39 4.90
N LYS A 59 -2.98 -0.23 5.22
CA LYS A 59 -2.19 0.95 4.85
C LYS A 59 -0.94 0.51 4.07
N ILE A 60 -0.77 1.04 2.87
CA ILE A 60 0.38 0.79 2.01
C ILE A 60 1.02 2.13 1.69
N ILE A 61 2.33 2.26 1.90
CA ILE A 61 3.11 3.45 1.56
C ILE A 61 4.28 3.02 0.67
N ILE A 62 4.37 3.63 -0.52
CA ILE A 62 5.50 3.47 -1.43
C ILE A 62 6.29 4.77 -1.40
N ASN A 63 7.61 4.68 -1.28
CA ASN A 63 8.45 5.88 -1.23
C ASN A 63 8.37 6.66 -2.56
N LYS A 64 8.70 7.96 -2.51
CA LYS A 64 8.69 8.85 -3.68
C LYS A 64 9.61 8.40 -4.82
N GLU A 65 10.64 7.63 -4.49
CA GLU A 65 11.68 7.12 -5.41
C GLU A 65 11.24 5.83 -6.12
N LEU A 66 10.11 5.25 -5.72
CA LEU A 66 9.57 3.99 -6.25
C LEU A 66 10.54 2.81 -6.10
N THR A 67 11.24 2.73 -4.96
CA THR A 67 12.27 1.70 -4.67
C THR A 67 12.01 0.88 -3.42
#